data_AF-A0A1F6ED19-F1
#
_entry.id   AF-A0A1F6ED19-F1
#
_cell.length_a   1.000
_cell.length_b   1.000
_cell.length_c   1.000
_cell.angle_alpha   90.00
_cell.angle_beta   90.00
_cell.angle_gamma   90.00
#
_symmetry.space_group_name_H-M   'P 1'
#
loop_
_entity.id
_entity.type
_entity.pdbx_description
1 polymer ?
#
loop_
_entity_poly.entity_id
_entity_poly.type
_entity_poly.pdbx_seq_one_letter_code
_entity_poly.pdbx_strand_id
1 'polypeptide(L)'
;MITPKKIILIMLAFIIGLGVGWVLAAKQMPTDSIANALKRPDDPRGRDLSACIPGHGVHWANPESLGPDKPVSVTWNHLPKTGEVVGVERHFRIEDLQNYNIKELYPTGNYRQPASLPLYGASYDHMTISWTPSHPGMEFPHLDVHAFTKSHEVLSGACEGVEGSLPAQGPEGGTHGTITP
;
A
#
# COMPACT_ATOMS: atom_id res chain seq x y z
N MET A 1 11.19 19.00 -51.17
CA MET A 1 12.39 19.09 -50.29
C MET A 1 12.00 19.70 -48.96
N ILE A 2 12.18 18.97 -47.86
CA ILE A 2 11.96 19.47 -46.51
C ILE A 2 13.24 20.22 -46.10
N THR A 3 13.14 21.53 -45.89
CA THR A 3 14.27 22.36 -45.46
C THR A 3 14.60 22.13 -43.98
N PRO A 4 15.86 22.29 -43.53
CA PRO A 4 16.27 22.05 -42.14
C PRO A 4 15.39 22.76 -41.10
N LYS A 5 14.94 23.99 -41.39
CA LYS A 5 14.01 24.76 -40.55
C LYS A 5 12.64 24.09 -40.37
N LYS A 6 12.14 23.38 -41.38
CA LYS A 6 10.87 22.63 -41.32
C LYS A 6 11.00 21.36 -40.48
N ILE A 7 12.16 20.70 -40.50
CA ILE A 7 12.45 19.54 -39.65
C ILE A 7 12.45 19.94 -38.17
N ILE A 8 13.10 21.07 -37.85
CA ILE A 8 13.14 21.60 -36.46
C ILE A 8 11.75 21.96 -35.95
N LEU A 9 10.92 22.60 -36.78
CA LEU A 9 9.54 22.95 -36.42
C LEU A 9 8.66 21.71 -36.19
N ILE A 10 8.82 20.67 -37.01
CA ILE A 10 8.07 19.41 -36.85
C ILE A 10 8.51 18.69 -35.56
N MET A 11 9.80 18.66 -35.25
CA MET A 11 10.28 18.06 -34.00
C MET A 11 9.80 18.83 -32.77
N LEU A 12 9.82 20.17 -32.78
CA LEU A 12 9.27 20.97 -31.69
C LEU A 12 7.78 20.72 -31.49
N ALA A 13 7.01 20.66 -32.59
CA ALA A 13 5.58 20.36 -32.53
C ALA A 13 5.31 18.94 -31.98
N PHE A 14 6.16 17.97 -32.32
CA PHE A 14 6.08 16.61 -31.76
C PHE A 14 6.41 16.58 -30.26
N ILE A 15 7.45 17.30 -29.82
CA ILE A 15 7.84 17.35 -28.40
C ILE A 15 6.76 18.06 -27.58
N ILE A 16 6.19 19.16 -28.09
CA ILE A 16 5.09 19.87 -27.43
C ILE A 16 3.83 19.01 -27.43
N GLY A 17 3.50 18.35 -28.54
CA GLY A 17 2.34 17.45 -28.64
C GLY A 17 2.45 16.25 -27.69
N LEU A 18 3.64 15.66 -27.56
CA LEU A 18 3.93 14.58 -26.62
C LEU A 18 3.88 15.06 -25.17
N GLY A 19 4.44 16.23 -24.87
CA GLY A 19 4.41 16.82 -23.52
C GLY A 19 3.00 17.18 -23.06
N VAL A 20 2.20 17.81 -23.93
CA VAL A 20 0.79 18.15 -23.64
C VAL A 20 -0.05 16.87 -23.56
N GLY A 21 0.19 15.89 -24.44
CA GLY A 21 -0.46 14.58 -24.39
C GLY A 21 -0.18 13.82 -23.10
N TRP A 22 1.07 13.85 -22.60
CA TRP A 22 1.45 13.24 -21.33
C TRP A 22 0.82 13.94 -20.12
N VAL A 23 0.78 15.27 -20.11
CA VAL A 23 0.14 16.04 -19.02
C VAL A 23 -1.37 15.82 -18.99
N LEU A 24 -2.01 15.68 -20.15
CA LEU A 24 -3.45 15.39 -20.23
C LEU A 24 -3.76 13.92 -19.87
N ALA A 25 -2.93 12.97 -20.29
CA ALA A 25 -3.06 11.56 -19.91
C ALA A 25 -2.82 11.33 -18.41
N ALA A 26 -1.83 12.02 -17.81
CA ALA A 26 -1.58 11.98 -16.37
C ALA A 26 -2.73 12.60 -15.55
N LYS A 27 -3.43 13.59 -16.10
CA LYS A 27 -4.66 14.17 -15.50
C LYS A 27 -5.90 13.29 -15.68
N GLN A 28 -5.86 12.29 -16.55
CA GLN A 28 -6.99 11.40 -16.86
C GLN A 28 -6.90 10.03 -16.21
N MET A 29 -5.85 9.71 -15.45
CA MET A 29 -5.93 8.56 -14.55
C MET A 29 -7.06 8.85 -13.54
N PRO A 30 -8.12 8.03 -13.50
CA PRO A 30 -9.21 8.26 -12.56
C PRO A 30 -8.61 8.24 -11.16
N THR A 31 -8.57 9.39 -10.51
CA THR A 31 -8.25 9.45 -9.08
C THR A 31 -9.51 8.99 -8.36
N ASP A 32 -9.66 7.68 -8.17
CA ASP A 32 -10.63 7.17 -7.23
C ASP A 32 -10.36 7.84 -5.88
N SER A 33 -11.41 8.39 -5.26
CA SER A 33 -11.24 9.03 -3.97
C SER A 33 -10.64 8.02 -2.98
N ILE A 34 -9.79 8.48 -2.06
CA ILE A 34 -9.24 7.64 -0.98
C ILE A 34 -10.35 6.83 -0.29
N ALA A 35 -11.53 7.43 -0.13
CA ALA A 35 -12.70 6.77 0.44
C ALA A 35 -13.17 5.55 -0.36
N ASN A 36 -13.07 5.58 -1.70
CA ASN A 36 -13.36 4.42 -2.55
C ASN A 36 -12.27 3.35 -2.44
N ALA A 37 -10.99 3.76 -2.43
CA ALA A 37 -9.86 2.83 -2.33
C ALA A 37 -9.80 2.11 -0.97
N LEU A 38 -10.26 2.77 0.09
CA LEU A 38 -10.35 2.23 1.45
C LEU A 38 -11.72 1.62 1.78
N LYS A 39 -12.64 1.52 0.83
CA LYS A 39 -13.97 1.01 1.10
C LYS A 39 -13.91 -0.46 1.51
N ARG A 40 -14.21 -0.72 2.78
CA ARG A 40 -14.42 -2.07 3.31
C ARG A 40 -15.68 -2.69 2.71
N PRO A 41 -15.70 -4.01 2.44
CA PRO A 41 -16.93 -4.75 2.17
C PRO A 41 -17.95 -4.55 3.29
N ASP A 42 -19.21 -4.34 2.92
CA ASP A 42 -20.33 -4.34 3.87
C ASP A 42 -20.76 -5.80 4.11
N ASP A 43 -19.98 -6.52 4.92
CA ASP A 43 -20.24 -7.92 5.28
C ASP A 43 -20.43 -8.03 6.81
N PRO A 44 -21.61 -8.47 7.28
CA PRO A 44 -21.90 -8.55 8.72
C PRO A 44 -21.06 -9.60 9.44
N ARG A 45 -20.36 -10.49 8.72
CA ARG A 45 -19.45 -11.50 9.29
C ARG A 45 -18.04 -10.95 9.50
N GLY A 46 -17.76 -9.74 9.04
CA GLY A 46 -16.44 -9.13 9.19
C GLY A 46 -16.15 -8.74 10.63
N ARG A 47 -14.87 -8.81 10.99
CA ARG A 47 -14.40 -8.66 12.37
C ARG A 47 -12.97 -8.17 12.42
N ASP A 48 -12.61 -7.61 13.57
CA ASP A 48 -11.24 -7.31 13.91
C ASP A 48 -10.46 -8.62 14.07
N LEU A 49 -9.31 -8.71 13.41
CA LEU A 49 -8.41 -9.87 13.44
C LEU A 49 -7.26 -9.69 14.43
N SER A 50 -6.92 -8.44 14.75
CA SER A 50 -5.79 -8.11 15.60
C SER A 50 -6.21 -7.15 16.71
N ALA A 51 -5.42 -7.11 17.79
CA ALA A 51 -5.39 -5.92 18.64
C ALA A 51 -4.80 -4.72 17.87
N CYS A 52 -4.84 -3.53 18.47
CA CYS A 52 -4.19 -2.37 17.88
C CYS A 52 -2.67 -2.54 17.87
N ILE A 53 -2.07 -2.38 16.69
CA ILE A 53 -0.62 -2.46 16.48
C ILE A 53 -0.10 -1.04 16.18
N PRO A 54 0.79 -0.46 17.01
CA PRO A 54 1.38 0.84 16.73
C PRO A 54 2.03 0.86 15.35
N GLY A 55 1.65 1.85 14.53
CA GLY A 55 2.11 2.00 13.15
C GLY A 55 1.20 1.36 12.10
N HIS A 56 0.22 0.54 12.50
CA HIS A 56 -0.71 -0.16 11.60
C HIS A 56 -2.19 0.08 11.96
N GLY A 57 -2.52 0.22 13.25
CA GLY A 57 -3.90 0.24 13.74
C GLY A 57 -4.47 -1.16 13.99
N VAL A 58 -5.80 -1.28 13.91
CA VAL A 58 -6.51 -2.57 14.03
C VAL A 58 -6.79 -3.12 12.63
N HIS A 59 -6.50 -4.39 12.41
CA HIS A 59 -6.80 -5.07 11.16
C HIS A 59 -8.20 -5.66 11.20
N TRP A 60 -9.00 -5.36 10.20
CA TRP A 60 -10.34 -5.88 10.00
C TRP A 60 -10.42 -6.64 8.68
N ALA A 61 -11.19 -7.73 8.66
CA ALA A 61 -11.47 -8.47 7.44
C ALA A 61 -12.84 -9.14 7.49
N ASN A 62 -13.34 -9.55 6.32
CA ASN A 62 -14.46 -10.47 6.22
C ASN A 62 -13.98 -11.86 5.77
N PRO A 63 -14.79 -12.92 5.94
CA PRO A 63 -14.39 -14.27 5.53
C PRO A 63 -14.06 -14.36 4.03
N GLU A 64 -14.68 -13.55 3.19
CA GLU A 64 -14.43 -13.54 1.74
C GLU A 64 -13.14 -12.82 1.35
N SER A 65 -12.49 -12.08 2.25
CA SER A 65 -11.20 -11.43 1.98
C SER A 65 -10.02 -12.25 2.48
N LEU A 66 -10.28 -13.34 3.22
CA LEU A 66 -9.27 -14.24 3.77
C LEU A 66 -9.42 -15.62 3.16
N GLY A 67 -8.32 -16.36 3.06
CA GLY A 67 -8.41 -17.79 2.76
C GLY A 67 -7.16 -18.33 2.07
N PRO A 68 -6.87 -19.63 2.25
CA PRO A 68 -5.74 -20.27 1.59
C PRO A 68 -5.94 -20.50 0.09
N ASP A 69 -7.18 -20.45 -0.36
CA ASP A 69 -7.60 -20.54 -1.76
C ASP A 69 -7.48 -19.19 -2.51
N LYS A 70 -7.19 -18.10 -1.80
CA LYS A 70 -7.06 -16.77 -2.41
C LYS A 70 -5.60 -16.48 -2.78
N PRO A 71 -5.36 -15.98 -4.01
CA PRO A 71 -4.01 -15.58 -4.43
C PRO A 71 -3.49 -14.38 -3.63
N VAL A 72 -4.40 -13.56 -3.09
CA VAL A 72 -4.11 -12.44 -2.21
C VAL A 72 -5.23 -12.35 -1.17
N SER A 73 -4.87 -12.38 0.11
CA SER A 73 -5.81 -12.01 1.18
C SER A 73 -5.73 -10.51 1.44
N VAL A 74 -6.85 -9.89 1.82
CA VAL A 74 -6.95 -8.45 2.03
C VAL A 74 -7.53 -8.14 3.40
N THR A 75 -6.90 -7.23 4.12
CA THR A 75 -7.42 -6.65 5.36
C THR A 75 -7.46 -5.13 5.24
N TRP A 76 -8.20 -4.50 6.15
CA TRP A 76 -8.29 -3.05 6.24
C TRP A 76 -7.87 -2.58 7.62
N ASN A 77 -7.03 -1.58 7.64
CA ASN A 77 -6.54 -0.95 8.85
C ASN A 77 -7.50 0.16 9.27
N HIS A 78 -7.93 0.14 10.52
CA HIS A 78 -8.70 1.25 11.09
C HIS A 78 -8.16 1.71 12.43
N LEU A 79 -8.48 2.96 12.76
CA LEU A 79 -8.14 3.55 14.05
C LEU A 79 -9.09 2.99 15.13
N PRO A 80 -8.57 2.52 16.28
CA PRO A 80 -9.39 1.89 17.32
C PRO A 80 -10.39 2.85 17.98
N LYS A 81 -10.03 4.13 18.10
CA LYS A 81 -10.84 5.14 18.81
C LYS A 81 -11.94 5.76 17.95
N THR A 82 -11.76 5.79 16.63
CA THR A 82 -12.68 6.49 15.70
C THR A 82 -13.35 5.55 14.70
N GLY A 83 -12.81 4.34 14.50
CA GLY A 83 -13.26 3.43 13.44
C GLY A 83 -12.91 3.88 12.01
N GLU A 84 -12.18 4.99 11.85
CA GLU A 84 -11.75 5.51 10.55
C GLU A 84 -10.86 4.47 9.87
N VAL A 85 -11.21 4.07 8.64
CA VAL A 85 -10.35 3.24 7.81
C VAL A 85 -9.23 4.10 7.27
N VAL A 86 -8.00 3.69 7.51
CA VAL A 86 -6.78 4.46 7.22
C VAL A 86 -5.76 3.69 6.40
N GLY A 87 -6.06 2.44 6.05
CA GLY A 87 -5.19 1.65 5.20
C GLY A 87 -5.85 0.38 4.70
N VAL A 88 -5.17 -0.20 3.73
CA VAL A 88 -5.46 -1.54 3.20
C VAL A 88 -4.15 -2.32 3.21
N GLU A 89 -4.24 -3.58 3.62
CA GLU A 89 -3.12 -4.50 3.63
C GLU A 89 -3.42 -5.66 2.68
N ARG A 90 -2.42 -6.05 1.91
CA ARG A 90 -2.45 -7.24 1.08
C ARG A 90 -1.43 -8.24 1.58
N HIS A 91 -1.90 -9.46 1.77
CA HIS A 91 -1.07 -10.58 2.15
C HIS A 91 -0.84 -11.47 0.94
N PHE A 92 0.42 -11.58 0.53
CA PHE A 92 0.86 -12.46 -0.55
C PHE A 92 1.57 -13.66 0.05
N ARG A 93 1.15 -14.86 -0.31
CA ARG A 93 1.82 -16.07 0.18
C ARG A 93 3.25 -16.10 -0.35
N ILE A 94 4.21 -16.44 0.51
CA ILE A 94 5.62 -16.53 0.08
C ILE A 94 5.79 -17.62 -0.99
N GLU A 95 4.98 -18.68 -0.96
CA GLU A 95 4.99 -19.74 -1.98
C GLU A 95 4.62 -19.24 -3.38
N ASP A 96 3.69 -18.29 -3.48
CA ASP A 96 3.27 -17.69 -4.75
C ASP A 96 4.32 -16.70 -5.30
N LEU A 97 5.25 -16.27 -4.45
CA LEU A 97 6.30 -15.32 -4.77
C LEU A 97 7.65 -16.00 -5.07
N GLN A 98 7.72 -17.34 -5.14
CA GLN A 98 8.99 -18.08 -5.30
C GLN A 98 9.80 -17.71 -6.55
N ASN A 99 9.15 -17.23 -7.61
CA ASN A 99 9.82 -16.78 -8.83
C ASN A 99 10.35 -15.34 -8.75
N TYR A 100 10.06 -14.64 -7.66
CA TYR A 100 10.50 -13.28 -7.41
C TYR A 100 11.56 -13.28 -6.33
N ASN A 101 12.63 -12.51 -6.53
CA ASN A 101 13.73 -12.42 -5.58
C ASN A 101 13.40 -11.47 -4.41
N ILE A 102 12.23 -11.66 -3.79
CA ILE A 102 11.66 -10.76 -2.79
C ILE A 102 12.58 -10.59 -1.58
N LYS A 103 13.28 -11.65 -1.16
CA LYS A 103 14.23 -11.56 -0.04
C LYS A 103 15.48 -10.75 -0.37
N GLU A 104 15.92 -10.71 -1.63
CA GLU A 104 17.03 -9.85 -2.07
C GLU A 104 16.56 -8.41 -2.28
N LEU A 105 15.33 -8.22 -2.77
CA LEU A 105 14.73 -6.90 -2.94
C LEU A 105 14.38 -6.26 -1.59
N TYR A 106 14.03 -7.08 -0.59
CA TYR A 106 13.54 -6.66 0.72
C TYR A 106 14.21 -7.40 1.91
N PRO A 107 15.56 -7.39 2.04
CA PRO A 107 16.31 -8.16 3.04
C PRO A 107 15.99 -7.86 4.51
N THR A 108 15.50 -6.66 4.86
CA THR A 108 15.20 -6.29 6.26
C THR A 108 13.74 -6.55 6.65
N GLY A 109 12.90 -6.91 5.68
CA GLY A 109 11.48 -7.23 5.90
C GLY A 109 10.67 -6.10 6.55
N ASN A 110 11.11 -4.84 6.49
CA ASN A 110 10.35 -3.66 6.93
C ASN A 110 10.80 -2.44 6.14
N TYR A 111 10.11 -2.20 5.03
CA TYR A 111 10.43 -1.10 4.11
C TYR A 111 9.39 -0.02 4.20
N ARG A 112 9.83 1.22 4.37
CA ARG A 112 8.96 2.39 4.28
C ARG A 112 9.29 3.13 3.00
N GLN A 113 8.28 3.31 2.15
CA GLN A 113 8.43 4.14 0.97
C GLN A 113 7.37 5.24 0.99
N PRO A 114 7.76 6.51 0.70
CA PRO A 114 6.78 7.54 0.38
C PRO A 114 5.92 7.03 -0.77
N ALA A 115 4.61 7.00 -0.59
CA ALA A 115 3.71 6.51 -1.62
C ALA A 115 3.42 7.63 -2.63
N SER A 116 4.43 8.01 -3.42
CA SER A 116 4.19 8.86 -4.61
C SER A 116 3.55 8.08 -5.76
N LEU A 117 3.37 6.77 -5.59
CA LEU A 117 2.63 5.91 -6.50
C LEU A 117 1.13 6.02 -6.19
N PRO A 118 0.31 6.55 -7.12
CA PRO A 118 -1.14 6.42 -7.03
C PRO A 118 -1.52 4.95 -7.21
N LEU A 119 -1.45 4.19 -6.11
CA LEU A 119 -2.06 2.86 -6.05
C LEU A 119 -3.57 3.06 -6.05
N TYR A 120 -4.30 2.32 -6.89
CA TYR A 120 -5.77 2.39 -6.96
C TYR A 120 -6.33 3.80 -7.17
N GLY A 121 -5.58 4.70 -7.84
CA GLY A 121 -6.01 6.08 -8.08
C GLY A 121 -6.06 6.96 -6.83
N ALA A 122 -5.61 6.48 -5.67
CA ALA A 122 -5.65 7.22 -4.41
C ALA A 122 -4.25 7.72 -4.00
N SER A 123 -4.21 8.88 -3.32
CA SER A 123 -2.99 9.37 -2.68
C SER A 123 -2.81 8.71 -1.32
N TYR A 124 -1.85 7.80 -1.23
CA TYR A 124 -1.41 7.23 0.03
C TYR A 124 -0.27 8.08 0.60
N ASP A 125 -0.13 8.08 1.92
CA ASP A 125 0.96 8.78 2.61
C ASP A 125 2.24 7.94 2.54
N HIS A 126 2.16 6.68 2.95
CA HIS A 126 3.27 5.74 2.90
C HIS A 126 2.79 4.31 2.70
N MET A 127 3.74 3.47 2.29
CA MET A 127 3.58 2.03 2.27
C MET A 127 4.57 1.36 3.23
N THR A 128 4.14 0.26 3.83
CA THR A 128 5.04 -0.67 4.51
C THR A 128 5.02 -2.03 3.84
N ILE A 129 6.19 -2.62 3.66
CA ILE A 129 6.33 -3.99 3.18
C ILE A 129 7.03 -4.81 4.26
N SER A 130 6.36 -5.85 4.75
CA SER A 130 6.90 -6.72 5.81
C SER A 130 6.89 -8.20 5.48
N TRP A 131 7.98 -8.89 5.83
CA TRP A 131 8.03 -10.34 5.79
C TRP A 131 7.54 -10.90 7.10
N THR A 132 6.51 -11.75 7.03
CA THR A 132 5.82 -12.24 8.21
C THR A 132 5.77 -13.77 8.19
N PRO A 133 6.40 -14.47 9.15
CA PRO A 133 6.48 -15.93 9.13
C PRO A 133 5.14 -16.64 9.30
N SER A 134 4.28 -16.16 10.20
CA SER A 134 2.87 -16.53 10.41
C SER A 134 2.41 -15.83 11.68
N HIS A 135 1.11 -15.56 11.82
CA HIS A 135 0.53 -15.02 13.05
C HIS A 135 -0.95 -15.36 13.18
N PRO A 136 -1.55 -15.21 14.38
CA PRO A 136 -2.99 -15.39 14.56
C PRO A 136 -3.80 -14.59 13.52
N GLY A 137 -4.70 -15.29 12.83
CA GLY A 137 -5.51 -14.74 11.74
C GLY A 137 -4.95 -15.00 10.35
N MET A 138 -3.66 -15.31 10.21
CA MET A 138 -2.95 -15.61 8.97
C MET A 138 -1.86 -16.68 9.20
N GLU A 139 -2.28 -17.94 9.20
CA GLU A 139 -1.49 -19.11 9.61
C GLU A 139 -0.55 -19.64 8.52
N PHE A 140 0.11 -18.75 7.77
CA PHE A 140 1.08 -19.12 6.73
C PHE A 140 2.12 -18.02 6.56
N PRO A 141 3.35 -18.31 6.07
CA PRO A 141 4.32 -17.27 5.74
C PRO A 141 3.84 -16.41 4.58
N HIS A 142 3.87 -15.10 4.78
CA HIS A 142 3.37 -14.14 3.80
C HIS A 142 4.17 -12.83 3.80
N LEU A 143 4.03 -12.10 2.72
CA LEU A 143 4.49 -10.73 2.57
C LEU A 143 3.28 -9.81 2.77
N ASP A 144 3.37 -8.91 3.74
CA ASP A 144 2.38 -7.87 3.94
C ASP A 144 2.77 -6.64 3.17
N VAL A 145 1.81 -6.08 2.43
CA VAL A 145 1.95 -4.80 1.75
C VAL A 145 0.84 -3.90 2.25
N HIS A 146 1.20 -2.98 3.14
CA HIS A 146 0.29 -1.98 3.66
C HIS A 146 0.37 -0.71 2.82
N ALA A 147 -0.77 -0.10 2.56
CA ALA A 147 -0.86 1.23 1.99
C ALA A 147 -1.73 2.08 2.92
N PHE A 148 -1.13 3.12 3.51
CA PHE A 148 -1.75 3.96 4.52
C PHE A 148 -2.03 5.38 4.01
N THR A 149 -3.11 5.99 4.49
CA THR A 149 -3.50 7.36 4.16
C THR A 149 -3.20 8.35 5.28
N LYS A 150 -2.55 7.88 6.34
CA LYS A 150 -2.06 8.68 7.48
C LYS A 150 -0.56 8.45 7.61
N SER A 151 0.12 9.41 8.22
CA SER A 151 1.55 9.26 8.52
C SER A 151 1.80 8.16 9.54
N HIS A 152 2.99 7.59 9.49
CA HIS A 152 3.38 6.55 10.44
C HIS A 152 3.33 7.06 11.88
N GLU A 153 3.72 8.32 12.14
CA GLU A 153 3.68 8.91 13.47
C GLU A 153 2.25 8.97 14.01
N VAL A 154 1.28 9.32 13.15
CA VAL A 154 -0.15 9.30 13.50
C VAL A 154 -0.61 7.88 13.84
N LEU A 155 -0.19 6.88 13.06
CA LEU A 155 -0.55 5.47 13.30
C LEU A 155 0.14 4.88 14.52
N SER A 156 1.37 5.29 14.83
CA SER A 156 2.12 4.86 16.01
C SER A 156 1.49 5.38 17.30
N GLY A 157 1.03 6.63 17.32
CA GLY A 157 0.29 7.19 18.44
C GLY A 157 -1.16 6.69 18.56
N ALA A 158 -1.74 6.14 17.50
CA ALA A 158 -3.16 5.75 17.46
C ALA A 158 -3.54 4.67 18.49
N CYS A 159 -2.58 3.82 18.87
CA CYS A 159 -2.79 2.74 19.84
C CYS A 159 -2.50 3.15 21.28
N GLU A 160 -2.02 4.37 21.55
CA GLU A 160 -1.71 4.81 22.91
C GLU A 160 -2.97 4.81 23.81
N GLY A 161 -2.87 4.11 24.95
CA GLY A 161 -3.98 3.97 25.90
C GLY A 161 -5.12 3.07 25.43
N VAL A 162 -4.92 2.28 24.38
CA VAL A 162 -5.87 1.25 23.95
C VAL A 162 -5.56 -0.05 24.68
N GLU A 163 -6.53 -0.55 25.44
CA GLU A 163 -6.38 -1.81 26.19
C GLU A 163 -6.06 -2.97 25.23
N GLY A 164 -5.07 -3.79 25.59
CA GLY A 164 -4.64 -4.93 24.80
C GLY A 164 -3.79 -4.60 23.56
N SER A 165 -3.36 -3.35 23.36
CA SER A 165 -2.45 -2.98 22.27
C SER A 165 -1.16 -3.79 22.29
N LEU A 166 -0.70 -4.23 21.11
CA LEU A 166 0.59 -4.91 20.96
C LEU A 166 1.76 -3.91 20.98
N PRO A 167 3.00 -4.35 21.29
CA PRO A 167 4.17 -3.49 21.13
C PRO A 167 4.34 -3.09 19.66
N ALA A 168 4.96 -1.93 19.42
CA ALA A 168 5.32 -1.49 18.08
C ALA A 168 6.16 -2.56 17.37
N GLN A 169 5.81 -2.86 16.12
CA GLN A 169 6.53 -3.82 15.31
C GLN A 169 7.50 -3.08 14.36
N GLY A 170 8.75 -3.55 14.30
CA GLY A 170 9.81 -2.98 13.47
C GLY A 170 10.54 -1.78 14.10
N PRO A 171 11.74 -1.42 13.60
CA PRO A 171 12.46 -0.23 14.06
C PRO A 171 11.68 1.05 13.72
N GLU A 172 11.79 2.06 14.59
CA GLU A 172 11.33 3.43 14.34
C GLU A 172 12.01 3.96 13.06
N GLY A 173 11.34 3.79 11.92
CA GLY A 173 11.94 4.04 10.61
C GLY A 173 12.41 2.73 9.98
N GLY A 174 11.49 2.07 9.27
CA GLY A 174 11.89 1.15 8.21
C GLY A 174 12.89 1.86 7.29
N THR A 175 13.93 1.16 6.85
CA THR A 175 14.90 1.73 5.92
C THR A 175 14.15 2.28 4.71
N HIS A 176 14.33 3.57 4.41
CA HIS A 176 13.94 4.14 3.12
C HIS A 176 14.75 3.42 2.04
N GLY A 177 14.23 2.31 1.54
CA GLY A 177 14.84 1.61 0.41
C GLY A 177 14.56 2.43 -0.84
N THR A 178 15.58 3.07 -1.41
CA THR A 178 15.55 3.43 -2.83
C THR A 178 15.59 2.14 -3.63
N ILE A 179 14.44 1.72 -4.16
CA ILE A 179 14.41 0.73 -5.24
C ILE A 179 14.86 1.49 -6.48
N THR A 180 16.13 1.33 -6.85
CA THR A 180 16.62 1.77 -8.15
C THR A 180 16.06 0.81 -9.19
N PRO A 181 15.42 1.30 -10.28
CA PRO A 181 14.87 0.46 -11.35
C PRO A 181 15.87 -0.49 -11.99
#